data_AF-A0AAX3N8V8-F1
#
_entry.id   AF-A0AAX3N8V8-F1
#
_cell.length_a   1.000
_cell.length_b   1.000
_cell.length_c   1.000
_cell.angle_alpha   90.00
_cell.angle_beta   90.00
_cell.angle_gamma   90.00
#
_symmetry.space_group_name_H-M   'P 1'
#
loop_
_entity.id
_entity.type
_entity.pdbx_description
1 polymer ?
#
loop_
_entity_poly.entity_id
_entity_poly.type
_entity_poly.pdbx_seq_one_letter_code
_entity_poly.pdbx_strand_id
1 'polypeptide(L)' 'MGKNEDNEWLGSTVFTIDESPVEYEISFYSKRGKDWDYSLHFAGEPGEEEEFLKLDARIEEDDDLFDELLDAAIDTIPE' A
#
# COMPACT_ATOMS: atom_id res chain seq x y z
N MET A 1 -16.77 15.42 21.84
CA MET A 1 -16.36 15.20 20.44
C MET A 1 -14.85 15.12 20.40
N GLY A 2 -14.30 13.90 20.39
CA GLY A 2 -12.87 13.70 20.21
C GLY A 2 -12.51 14.03 18.77
N LYS A 3 -11.76 15.10 18.55
CA LYS A 3 -11.05 15.32 17.30
C LYS A 3 -9.88 14.35 17.35
N ASN A 4 -9.86 13.31 16.52
CA ASN A 4 -8.62 12.57 16.32
C ASN A 4 -7.71 13.53 15.53
N GLU A 5 -6.64 14.00 16.15
CA GLU A 5 -5.71 14.97 15.55
C GLU A 5 -4.78 14.31 14.50
N ASP A 6 -4.95 13.01 14.21
CA ASP A 6 -4.15 12.18 13.29
C ASP A 6 -5.03 11.39 12.28
N ASN A 7 -6.00 12.05 11.65
CA ASN A 7 -6.99 11.45 10.72
C ASN A 7 -6.41 11.09 9.33
N GLU A 8 -5.37 10.27 9.23
CA GLU A 8 -4.69 10.07 7.93
C GLU A 8 -4.22 8.64 7.63
N TRP A 9 -4.59 7.61 8.39
CA TRP A 9 -4.19 6.22 8.09
C TRP A 9 -5.41 5.38 7.74
N LEU A 10 -5.34 4.66 6.61
CA LEU A 10 -6.43 3.82 6.12
C LEU A 10 -6.18 2.37 6.51
N GLY A 11 -5.17 1.75 5.93
CA GLY A 11 -4.83 0.36 6.21
C GLY A 11 -3.58 -0.06 5.48
N SER A 12 -3.22 -1.33 5.64
CA SER A 12 -2.15 -1.96 4.88
C SER A 12 -2.60 -3.33 4.37
N THR A 13 -1.99 -3.75 3.28
CA THR A 13 -2.16 -5.09 2.74
C THR A 13 -0.81 -5.68 2.35
N VAL A 14 -0.70 -6.99 2.48
CA VAL A 14 0.49 -7.75 2.09
C VAL A 14 0.14 -8.55 0.85
N PHE A 15 0.97 -8.42 -0.18
CA PHE A 15 0.78 -9.08 -1.47
C PHE A 15 2.11 -9.61 -2.01
N THR A 16 2.01 -10.55 -2.95
CA THR A 16 3.16 -11.14 -3.64
C THR A 16 2.97 -10.96 -5.13
N ILE A 17 4.03 -10.64 -5.85
CA ILE A 17 4.04 -10.63 -7.32
C ILE A 17 4.47 -12.01 -7.84
N ASP A 18 3.83 -12.49 -8.90
CA ASP A 18 3.96 -13.87 -9.40
C ASP A 18 5.43 -14.30 -9.67
N GLU A 19 6.28 -13.34 -10.00
CA GLU A 19 7.69 -13.55 -10.35
C GLU A 19 8.63 -13.60 -9.12
N SER A 20 8.16 -13.23 -7.92
CA SER A 20 8.98 -13.14 -6.71
C SER A 20 8.38 -13.91 -5.53
N PRO A 21 9.15 -14.74 -4.81
CA PRO A 21 8.69 -15.35 -3.55
C PRO A 21 8.67 -14.35 -2.38
N VAL A 22 8.84 -13.07 -2.67
CA VAL A 22 8.98 -11.98 -1.70
C VAL A 22 7.62 -11.36 -1.45
N GLU A 23 7.28 -11.19 -0.19
CA GLU A 23 6.07 -10.51 0.27
C GLU A 23 6.33 -9.01 0.38
N TYR A 24 5.47 -8.22 -0.24
CA TYR A 24 5.48 -6.76 -0.18
C TYR A 24 4.31 -6.29 0.67
N GLU A 25 4.58 -5.31 1.53
CA GLU A 25 3.55 -4.62 2.30
C GLU A 25 3.37 -3.22 1.72
N ILE A 26 2.14 -2.88 1.36
CA ILE A 26 1.76 -1.52 1.03
C ILE A 26 0.84 -0.96 2.11
N SER A 27 1.17 0.21 2.61
CA SER A 27 0.38 0.97 3.57
C SER A 27 -0.15 2.23 2.91
N PHE A 28 -1.45 2.47 3.00
CA PHE A 28 -2.10 3.66 2.47
C PHE A 28 -2.46 4.64 3.56
N TYR A 29 -2.25 5.91 3.27
CA TYR A 29 -2.60 7.01 4.14
C TYR A 29 -3.16 8.16 3.31
N SER A 30 -4.22 8.80 3.83
CA SER A 30 -4.86 9.90 3.12
C SER A 30 -5.09 11.08 4.02
N LYS A 31 -4.58 12.24 3.60
CA LYS A 31 -4.90 13.51 4.23
C LYS A 31 -6.28 13.96 3.79
N ARG A 32 -7.28 13.75 4.65
CA ARG A 32 -8.65 14.26 4.48
C ARG A 32 -9.36 13.72 3.22
N GLY A 33 -9.00 12.53 2.75
CA GLY A 33 -9.65 11.85 1.62
C GLY A 33 -9.47 12.54 0.27
N LYS A 34 -8.42 13.37 0.12
CA LYS A 34 -8.13 14.11 -1.12
C LYS A 34 -6.71 13.93 -1.61
N ASP A 35 -5.76 13.88 -0.70
CA ASP A 35 -4.38 13.51 -0.99
C ASP A 35 -4.19 12.08 -0.51
N TRP A 36 -3.83 11.20 -1.43
CA TRP A 36 -3.51 9.80 -1.16
C TRP A 36 -2.02 9.62 -1.31
N ASP A 37 -1.44 8.92 -0.35
CA ASP A 37 -0.02 8.73 -0.24
C ASP A 37 0.17 7.29 0.28
N TYR A 38 1.25 6.64 -0.14
CA TYR A 38 1.46 5.22 0.15
C TYR A 38 2.91 4.95 0.55
N SER A 39 3.12 3.86 1.29
CA SER A 39 4.44 3.34 1.64
C SER A 39 4.52 1.91 1.19
N LEU A 40 5.46 1.61 0.32
CA LEU A 40 5.82 0.24 -0.05
C LEU A 40 7.01 -0.22 0.80
N HIS A 41 6.91 -1.41 1.38
CA HIS A 41 7.98 -2.04 2.18
C HIS A 41 8.05 -3.53 1.89
N PHE A 42 9.16 -4.17 2.23
CA PHE A 42 9.26 -5.63 2.23
C PHE A 42 8.61 -6.18 3.51
N ALA A 43 7.58 -7.01 3.38
CA ALA A 43 6.85 -7.58 4.51
C ALA A 43 7.60 -8.75 5.18
N GLY A 44 8.56 -9.33 4.48
CA GLY A 44 9.36 -10.47 4.94
C GLY A 44 10.85 -10.24 4.73
N GLU A 45 11.45 -11.04 3.86
CA GLU A 45 12.85 -10.90 3.50
C GLU A 45 13.05 -9.78 2.47
N PRO A 46 14.14 -8.97 2.58
CA PRO A 46 14.44 -7.95 1.59
C PRO A 46 14.73 -8.62 0.24
N GLY A 47 13.90 -8.29 -0.76
CA GLY A 47 14.00 -8.80 -2.12
C GLY A 47 14.99 -8.04 -2.98
N GLU A 48 14.91 -8.26 -4.29
CA GLU A 48 15.74 -7.53 -5.26
C GLU A 48 15.29 -6.07 -5.38
N GLU A 49 16.23 -5.14 -5.23
CA GLU A 49 15.94 -3.69 -5.32
C GLU A 49 15.35 -3.30 -6.68
N GLU A 50 15.75 -3.98 -7.76
CA GLU A 50 15.20 -3.75 -9.10
C GLU A 50 13.70 -4.06 -9.17
N GLU A 51 13.26 -5.16 -8.56
CA GLU A 51 11.85 -5.55 -8.52
C GLU A 51 11.05 -4.58 -7.66
N PHE A 52 11.62 -4.14 -6.53
CA PHE A 52 11.00 -3.12 -5.69
C PHE A 52 10.78 -1.80 -6.45
N LEU A 53 11.79 -1.33 -7.18
CA LEU A 53 11.70 -0.12 -8.01
C LEU A 53 10.69 -0.27 -9.15
N LYS A 54 10.64 -1.43 -9.82
CA LYS A 54 9.63 -1.70 -10.85
C LYS A 54 8.23 -1.71 -10.27
N LEU A 55 8.04 -2.32 -9.11
CA LEU A 55 6.76 -2.40 -8.43
C LEU A 55 6.29 -1.01 -7.99
N ASP A 56 7.16 -0.22 -7.37
CA ASP A 56 6.88 1.15 -6.97
C ASP A 56 6.46 2.01 -8.17
N ALA A 57 7.26 2.00 -9.24
CA ALA A 57 6.92 2.72 -10.48
C ALA A 57 5.60 2.22 -11.09
N ARG A 58 5.37 0.90 -11.07
CA ARG A 58 4.14 0.31 -11.59
C ARG A 58 2.91 0.75 -10.79
N ILE A 59 3.00 0.85 -9.46
CA ILE A 59 1.90 1.33 -8.62
C ILE A 59 1.62 2.82 -8.90
N GLU A 60 2.65 3.63 -9.17
CA GLU A 60 2.47 5.05 -9.54
C GLU A 60 1.89 5.23 -10.95
N GLU A 61 2.26 4.37 -11.91
CA GLU A 61 1.81 4.47 -13.31
C GLU A 61 0.47 3.76 -13.59
N ASP A 62 0.09 2.76 -12.78
CA ASP A 62 -1.05 1.87 -12.99
C ASP A 62 -2.16 2.14 -11.93
N ASP A 63 -3.07 3.05 -12.27
CA ASP A 63 -4.17 3.50 -11.39
C ASP A 63 -5.10 2.34 -10.98
N ASP A 64 -5.34 1.37 -11.88
CA ASP A 64 -6.12 0.16 -11.59
C ASP A 64 -5.44 -0.71 -10.50
N LEU A 65 -4.11 -0.88 -10.57
CA LEU A 65 -3.35 -1.60 -9.56
C LEU A 65 -3.40 -0.86 -8.20
N PHE A 66 -3.24 0.46 -8.22
CA PHE A 66 -3.34 1.28 -7.02
C PHE A 66 -4.71 1.12 -6.34
N ASP A 67 -5.80 1.23 -7.11
CA ASP A 67 -7.17 1.10 -6.59
C ASP A 67 -7.43 -0.32 -6.03
N GLU A 68 -6.93 -1.37 -6.70
CA GLU A 68 -7.04 -2.76 -6.22
C GLU A 68 -6.32 -2.97 -4.88
N LEU A 69 -5.09 -2.48 -4.77
CA LEU A 69 -4.31 -2.55 -3.52
C LEU A 69 -4.95 -1.72 -2.42
N LEU A 70 -5.51 -0.55 -2.75
CA LEU A 70 -6.19 0.32 -1.82
C LEU A 70 -7.47 -0.34 -1.27
N ASP A 71 -8.30 -0.90 -2.14
CA ASP A 71 -9.52 -1.61 -1.74
C ASP A 71 -9.18 -2.81 -0.85
N ALA A 72 -8.17 -3.60 -1.22
CA ALA A 72 -7.68 -4.70 -0.40
C ALA A 72 -7.17 -4.23 0.98
N ALA A 73 -6.47 -3.09 1.05
CA ALA A 73 -6.01 -2.52 2.32
C ALA A 73 -7.16 -1.94 3.16
N ILE A 74 -8.27 -1.54 2.55
CA ILE A 74 -9.47 -1.08 3.27
C ILE A 74 -10.27 -2.29 3.78
N ASP A 75 -10.38 -3.36 3.00
CA ASP A 75 -11.09 -4.60 3.40
C ASP A 75 -10.43 -5.29 4.61
N THR A 76 -9.12 -5.09 4.82
CA THR A 76 -8.42 -5.63 6.01
C THR A 76 -8.81 -4.93 7.31
N ILE A 77 -9.44 -3.75 7.24
CA ILE A 77 -9.88 -2.98 8.40
C ILE A 77 -11.25 -3.53 8.86
N PRO A 78 -11.36 -4.09 10.08
CA PRO A 78 -12.65 -4.53 10.60
C PRO A 78 -13.59 -3.34 10.88
N GLU A 79 -14.86 -3.45 10.42
CA GLU A 79 -15.95 -2.48 10.65
C GLU A 79 -16.23 -2.16 12.13
#